data_AF-A0A090Z3Q5-F1
#
_entry.id   AF-A0A090Z3Q5-F1
#
_cell.length_a   1.000
_cell.length_b   1.000
_cell.length_c   1.000
_cell.angle_alpha   90.00
_cell.angle_beta   90.00
_cell.angle_gamma   90.00
#
_symmetry.space_group_name_H-M   'P 1'
#
loop_
_entity.id
_entity.type
_entity.pdbx_description
1 polymer ?
#
loop_
_entity_poly.entity_id
_entity_poly.type
_entity_poly.pdbx_seq_one_letter_code
_entity_poly.pdbx_strand_id
1 'polypeptide(L)'
;MAEVTKIESKDGNIYEVNGKRYGELSKEPAVGDTVLIVDKDRGSIGYEEGKTYEVADTYSDGCIDILDDDNDTSYVLGLEFVIVEACESEAPEPRPSVLDVLDDIKTKVTRLEERTEENHRNILTFSQMAESARSDASKAIGGVNALDEQLELVREDIVFLDEKVSALEGVKPQQNITININVLDIQSAKTIVESFTMERE
;
A
#
# COMPACT_ATOMS: atom_id res chain seq x y z
N MET A 1 40.74 -1.19 -10.91
CA MET A 1 41.35 0.07 -10.41
C MET A 1 40.58 0.42 -9.17
N ALA A 2 41.22 0.37 -8.00
CA ALA A 2 40.59 0.83 -6.77
C ALA A 2 40.57 2.37 -6.81
N GLU A 3 39.48 2.98 -6.39
CA GLU A 3 39.38 4.44 -6.33
C GLU A 3 40.21 4.94 -5.14
N VAL A 4 41.25 5.71 -5.42
CA VAL A 4 42.09 6.35 -4.39
C VAL A 4 41.53 7.74 -4.14
N THR A 5 40.96 7.97 -2.96
CA THR A 5 40.45 9.28 -2.57
C THR A 5 41.47 10.02 -1.71
N LYS A 6 41.94 11.17 -2.18
CA LYS A 6 42.82 12.06 -1.41
C LYS A 6 42.00 13.05 -0.59
N ILE A 7 42.26 13.11 0.71
CA ILE A 7 41.67 14.05 1.67
C ILE A 7 42.79 14.99 2.14
N GLU A 8 42.76 16.24 1.69
CA GLU A 8 43.77 17.23 2.07
C GLU A 8 43.48 17.79 3.47
N SER A 9 44.49 17.79 4.34
CA SER A 9 44.41 18.37 5.69
C SER A 9 45.66 19.19 6.01
N LYS A 10 45.54 20.10 6.98
CA LYS A 10 46.64 20.95 7.44
C LYS A 10 47.77 20.16 8.10
N ASP A 11 47.44 18.99 8.65
CA ASP A 11 48.35 18.13 9.40
C ASP A 11 48.95 16.99 8.56
N GLY A 12 48.71 16.98 7.24
CA GLY A 12 49.14 15.92 6.32
C GLY A 12 47.97 15.37 5.50
N ASN A 13 48.23 14.90 4.27
CA ASN A 13 47.17 14.32 3.44
C ASN A 13 46.80 12.91 3.94
N ILE A 14 45.54 12.54 3.79
CA ILE A 14 45.05 11.19 4.07
C ILE A 14 44.52 10.58 2.77
N TYR A 15 44.92 9.36 2.47
CA TYR A 15 44.42 8.58 1.35
C TYR A 15 43.47 7.50 1.84
N GLU A 16 42.28 7.43 1.25
CA GLU A 16 41.31 6.36 1.51
C GLU A 16 41.24 5.42 0.32
N VAL A 17 41.43 4.12 0.58
CA VAL A 17 41.33 3.06 -0.42
C VAL A 17 40.58 1.86 0.17
N ASN A 18 39.45 1.49 -0.42
CA ASN A 18 38.62 0.36 0.03
C ASN A 18 38.27 0.41 1.53
N GLY A 19 38.00 1.60 2.08
CA GLY A 19 37.68 1.81 3.50
C GLY A 19 38.87 1.74 4.46
N LYS A 20 40.11 1.60 3.95
CA LYS A 20 41.35 1.78 4.73
C LYS A 20 41.87 3.19 4.54
N ARG A 21 42.40 3.78 5.60
CA ARG A 21 42.96 5.14 5.60
C ARG A 21 44.47 5.11 5.83
N TYR A 22 45.18 5.91 5.07
CA TYR A 22 46.63 5.98 5.04
C TYR A 22 47.07 7.44 5.20
N GLY A 23 47.95 7.72 6.16
CA GLY A 23 48.51 9.06 6.35
C GLY A 23 49.76 9.25 5.49
N GLU A 24 49.84 10.34 4.73
CA GLU A 24 51.02 10.69 3.95
C GLU A 24 52.18 11.12 4.86
N LEU A 25 53.36 10.53 4.65
CA LEU A 25 54.58 10.91 5.35
C LEU A 25 55.43 11.83 4.47
N SER A 26 55.65 13.07 4.91
CA SER A 26 56.53 14.03 4.23
C SER A 26 58.01 13.72 4.52
N LYS A 27 58.54 12.69 3.87
CA LYS A 27 59.96 12.27 3.95
C LYS A 27 60.46 11.73 2.59
N GLU A 28 61.76 11.52 2.46
CA GLU A 28 62.33 10.77 1.33
C GLU A 28 62.11 9.26 1.51
N PRO A 29 61.94 8.48 0.43
CA PRO A 29 61.75 7.04 0.52
C PRO A 29 63.00 6.37 1.07
N ALA A 30 62.82 5.40 1.96
CA ALA A 30 63.87 4.54 2.48
C ALA A 30 63.46 3.08 2.38
N VAL A 31 64.45 2.18 2.28
CA VAL A 31 64.22 0.73 2.30
C VAL A 31 63.43 0.33 3.56
N GLY A 32 62.37 -0.46 3.37
CA GLY A 32 61.42 -0.87 4.41
C GLY A 32 60.24 0.08 4.61
N ASP A 33 60.19 1.23 3.93
CA ASP A 33 59.01 2.08 3.96
C ASP A 33 57.83 1.45 3.23
N THR A 34 56.62 1.81 3.65
CA THR A 34 55.39 1.46 2.92
C THR A 34 54.98 2.60 2.01
N VAL A 35 54.70 2.30 0.75
CA VAL A 35 54.23 3.26 -0.25
C VAL A 35 52.85 2.87 -0.77
N LEU A 36 52.01 3.84 -1.09
CA LEU A 36 50.73 3.66 -1.78
C LEU A 36 50.90 4.12 -3.23
N ILE A 37 50.50 3.28 -4.19
CA ILE A 37 50.47 3.66 -5.61
C ILE A 37 49.22 4.50 -5.88
N VAL A 38 49.41 5.75 -6.32
CA VAL A 38 48.34 6.75 -6.48
C VAL A 38 48.12 7.20 -7.92
N ASP A 39 49.09 7.02 -8.80
CA ASP A 39 48.97 7.41 -10.22
C ASP A 39 49.85 6.50 -11.08
N LYS A 40 49.37 5.29 -11.37
CA LYS A 40 50.15 4.29 -12.10
C LYS A 40 50.22 4.62 -13.60
N ASP A 41 51.43 4.70 -14.16
CA ASP A 41 51.63 4.82 -15.59
C ASP A 41 51.16 3.56 -16.34
N ARG A 42 50.61 3.78 -17.53
CA ARG A 42 50.05 2.72 -18.38
C ARG A 42 51.08 1.69 -18.82
N GLY A 43 52.36 2.08 -18.89
CA GLY A 43 53.46 1.20 -19.26
C GLY A 43 53.98 0.32 -18.11
N SER A 44 53.61 0.65 -16.87
CA SER A 44 54.16 0.01 -15.68
C SER A 44 53.54 -1.36 -15.41
N ILE A 45 54.38 -2.33 -15.05
CA ILE A 45 54.00 -3.73 -14.76
C ILE A 45 54.49 -4.12 -13.36
N GLY A 46 53.85 -5.13 -12.76
CA GLY A 46 54.25 -5.67 -11.44
C GLY A 46 53.51 -5.08 -10.23
N TYR A 47 52.86 -3.92 -10.37
CA TYR A 47 52.09 -3.33 -9.27
C TYR A 47 50.76 -2.71 -9.73
N GLU A 48 49.87 -2.41 -8.79
CA GLU A 48 48.53 -1.85 -9.08
C GLU A 48 48.26 -0.56 -8.30
N GLU A 49 47.55 0.36 -8.95
CA GLU A 49 47.03 1.58 -8.32
C GLU A 49 46.06 1.25 -7.19
N GLY A 50 46.21 1.93 -6.05
CA GLY A 50 45.47 1.68 -4.82
C GLY A 50 45.99 0.51 -3.98
N LYS A 51 47.10 -0.13 -4.36
CA LYS A 51 47.81 -1.09 -3.51
C LYS A 51 49.00 -0.46 -2.80
N THR A 52 49.35 -1.06 -1.67
CA THR A 52 50.52 -0.68 -0.88
C THR A 52 51.61 -1.72 -1.00
N TYR A 53 52.87 -1.28 -1.09
CA TYR A 53 54.04 -2.14 -1.21
C TYR A 53 55.17 -1.67 -0.30
N GLU A 54 56.09 -2.58 0.03
CA GLU A 54 57.30 -2.27 0.78
C GLU A 54 58.44 -1.90 -0.18
N VAL A 55 59.16 -0.83 0.15
CA VAL A 55 60.34 -0.37 -0.60
C VAL A 55 61.50 -1.34 -0.40
N ALA A 56 61.97 -1.95 -1.49
CA ALA A 56 63.11 -2.85 -1.54
C ALA A 56 64.44 -2.11 -1.74
N ASP A 57 64.45 -1.09 -2.62
CA ASP A 57 65.62 -0.28 -2.93
C ASP A 57 65.21 1.15 -3.34
N THR A 58 66.16 2.09 -3.27
CA THR A 58 65.95 3.50 -3.52
C THR A 58 67.01 4.06 -4.44
N TYR A 59 66.60 4.87 -5.42
CA TYR A 59 67.47 5.47 -6.40
C TYR A 59 67.65 6.98 -6.16
N SER A 60 68.78 7.54 -6.60
CA SER A 60 69.10 8.96 -6.39
C SER A 60 68.18 9.94 -7.14
N ASP A 61 67.39 9.44 -8.09
CA ASP A 61 66.38 10.20 -8.84
C ASP A 61 65.00 10.21 -8.17
N GLY A 62 64.88 9.60 -6.98
CA GLY A 62 63.62 9.51 -6.21
C GLY A 62 62.72 8.34 -6.62
N CYS A 63 63.15 7.50 -7.56
CA CYS A 63 62.47 6.25 -7.89
C CYS A 63 62.80 5.16 -6.88
N ILE A 64 61.99 4.11 -6.85
CA ILE A 64 62.13 3.00 -5.91
C ILE A 64 61.94 1.66 -6.61
N ASP A 65 62.51 0.61 -6.03
CA ASP A 65 62.04 -0.75 -6.27
C ASP A 65 61.13 -1.16 -5.13
N ILE A 66 60.03 -1.84 -5.45
CA ILE A 66 59.13 -2.44 -4.48
C ILE A 66 59.14 -3.96 -4.62
N LEU A 67 58.80 -4.66 -3.54
CA LEU A 67 58.48 -6.08 -3.61
C LEU A 67 57.01 -6.23 -4.01
N ASP A 68 56.76 -6.86 -5.15
CA ASP A 68 55.40 -7.14 -5.62
C ASP A 68 54.77 -8.37 -4.96
N ASP A 69 53.54 -8.70 -5.37
CA ASP A 69 52.75 -9.80 -4.81
C ASP A 69 53.41 -11.19 -5.01
N ASP A 70 54.31 -11.33 -6.00
CA ASP A 70 55.07 -12.55 -6.30
C ASP A 70 56.49 -12.51 -5.70
N ASN A 71 56.80 -11.48 -4.90
CA ASN A 71 58.09 -11.23 -4.28
C ASN A 71 59.23 -10.96 -5.30
N ASP A 72 58.86 -10.47 -6.48
CA ASP A 72 59.78 -9.92 -7.46
C ASP A 72 59.94 -8.41 -7.26
N THR A 73 61.04 -7.86 -7.76
CA THR A 73 61.30 -6.42 -7.67
C THR A 73 60.71 -5.71 -8.86
N SER A 74 59.91 -4.68 -8.58
CA SER A 74 59.26 -3.84 -9.59
C SER A 74 59.69 -2.39 -9.43
N TYR A 75 60.12 -1.77 -10.53
CA TYR A 75 60.56 -0.38 -10.55
C TYR A 75 59.37 0.59 -10.62
N VAL A 76 59.33 1.57 -9.73
CA VAL A 76 58.26 2.57 -9.59
C VAL A 76 58.84 3.98 -9.68
N LEU A 77 58.23 4.83 -10.51
CA LEU A 77 58.64 6.22 -10.67
C LEU A 77 58.23 7.05 -9.44
N GLY A 78 59.06 8.04 -9.08
CA GLY A 78 58.83 8.93 -7.94
C GLY A 78 57.51 9.72 -7.94
N LEU A 79 56.78 9.76 -9.06
CA LEU A 79 55.48 10.43 -9.19
C LEU A 79 54.28 9.48 -9.04
N GLU A 80 54.50 8.17 -9.10
CA GLU A 80 53.41 7.18 -9.10
C GLU A 80 52.99 6.76 -7.68
N PHE A 81 53.77 7.14 -6.65
CA PHE A 81 53.56 6.71 -5.28
C PHE A 81 53.66 7.85 -4.26
N VAL A 82 53.13 7.58 -3.07
CA VAL A 82 53.32 8.40 -1.87
C VAL A 82 53.70 7.49 -0.70
N ILE A 83 54.56 7.98 0.19
CA ILE A 83 54.96 7.22 1.38
C ILE A 83 53.84 7.34 2.41
N VAL A 84 53.42 6.22 2.96
CA VAL A 84 52.28 6.18 3.88
C VAL A 84 52.53 5.33 5.10
N GLU A 85 51.82 5.67 6.17
CA GLU A 85 51.56 4.76 7.27
C GLU A 85 50.07 4.44 7.34
N ALA A 86 49.74 3.20 7.72
CA ALA A 86 48.35 2.85 7.99
C ALA A 86 47.87 3.67 9.20
N CYS A 87 46.80 4.45 9.03
CA CYS A 87 46.13 5.02 10.19
C CYS A 87 45.57 3.84 10.97
N GLU A 88 45.94 3.67 12.25
CA GLU A 88 45.31 2.67 13.11
C GLU A 88 43.79 2.83 13.00
N SER A 89 43.15 1.82 12.42
CA SER A 89 41.71 1.86 12.16
C SER A 89 40.99 2.17 13.46
N GLU A 90 40.06 3.13 13.45
CA GLU A 90 38.92 3.06 14.37
C GLU A 90 38.40 1.62 14.25
N ALA A 91 38.44 0.91 15.37
CA ALA A 91 38.15 -0.52 15.42
C ALA A 91 36.89 -0.80 14.60
N PRO A 92 36.87 -1.85 13.75
CA PRO A 92 35.66 -2.20 13.03
C PRO A 92 34.52 -2.30 14.05
N GLU A 93 33.44 -1.56 13.80
CA GLU A 93 32.20 -1.56 14.60
C GLU A 93 31.98 -2.97 15.18
N PRO A 94 31.80 -3.11 16.51
CA PRO A 94 31.71 -4.42 17.14
C PRO A 94 30.59 -5.20 16.46
N ARG A 95 30.98 -6.22 15.69
CA ARG A 95 30.01 -7.08 15.01
C ARG A 95 29.14 -7.70 16.10
N PRO A 96 27.81 -7.65 15.98
CA PRO A 96 26.93 -8.23 16.98
C PRO A 96 27.30 -9.71 17.14
N SER A 97 27.34 -10.18 18.39
CA SER A 97 27.64 -11.57 18.65
C SER A 97 26.53 -12.44 18.06
N VAL A 98 26.84 -13.71 17.78
CA VAL A 98 25.84 -14.69 17.32
C VAL A 98 24.67 -14.78 18.31
N LEU A 99 24.94 -14.59 19.61
CA LEU A 99 23.92 -14.58 20.65
C LEU A 99 22.96 -13.39 20.51
N ASP A 100 23.50 -12.18 20.26
CA ASP A 100 22.70 -10.96 20.06
C ASP A 100 21.78 -11.09 18.84
N VAL A 101 22.29 -11.68 17.76
CA VAL A 101 21.51 -11.96 16.55
C VAL A 101 20.42 -13.00 16.82
N LEU A 102 20.73 -14.04 17.60
CA LEU A 102 19.75 -15.08 17.94
C LEU A 102 18.61 -14.53 18.80
N ASP A 103 18.92 -13.67 19.77
CA ASP A 103 17.93 -13.03 20.62
C ASP A 103 17.05 -12.06 19.82
N ASP A 104 17.64 -11.25 18.93
CA ASP A 104 16.87 -10.38 18.02
C ASP A 104 15.95 -11.18 17.09
N ILE A 105 16.43 -12.30 16.53
CA ILE A 105 15.60 -13.20 15.72
C ILE A 105 14.45 -13.76 16.55
N LYS A 106 14.72 -14.25 17.77
CA LYS A 106 13.69 -14.79 18.67
C LYS A 106 12.61 -13.75 18.96
N THR A 107 12.99 -12.52 19.32
CA THR A 107 12.05 -11.43 19.55
C THR A 107 11.22 -11.11 18.30
N LYS A 108 11.84 -11.08 17.13
CA LYS A 108 11.14 -10.84 15.85
C LYS A 108 10.16 -11.97 15.53
N VAL A 109 10.52 -13.23 15.79
CA VAL A 109 9.64 -14.39 15.58
C VAL A 109 8.43 -14.32 16.50
N THR A 110 8.62 -14.10 17.80
CA THR A 110 7.49 -13.98 18.75
C THR A 110 6.53 -12.85 18.34
N ARG A 111 7.05 -11.69 17.94
CA ARG A 111 6.21 -10.58 17.46
C ARG A 111 5.45 -10.93 16.18
N LEU A 112 6.02 -11.74 15.29
CA LEU A 112 5.35 -12.20 14.08
C LEU A 112 4.25 -13.20 14.39
N GLU A 113 4.46 -14.10 15.34
CA GLU A 113 3.45 -15.05 15.82
C GLU A 113 2.25 -14.30 16.41
N GLU A 114 2.49 -13.35 17.31
CA GLU A 114 1.43 -12.52 17.91
C GLU A 114 0.60 -11.77 16.85
N ARG A 115 1.27 -11.13 15.88
CA ARG A 115 0.59 -10.43 14.76
C ARG A 115 -0.19 -11.38 13.87
N THR A 116 0.27 -12.62 13.71
CA THR A 116 -0.41 -13.64 12.91
C THR A 116 -1.69 -14.10 13.60
N GLU A 117 -1.63 -14.34 14.91
CA GLU A 117 -2.81 -14.69 15.72
C GLU A 117 -3.84 -13.55 15.78
N GLU A 118 -3.39 -12.32 15.93
CA GLU A 118 -4.26 -11.14 15.88
C GLU A 118 -4.94 -11.00 14.52
N ASN A 119 -4.16 -11.10 13.42
CA ASN A 119 -4.73 -11.04 12.07
C ASN A 119 -5.74 -12.16 11.83
N HIS A 120 -5.47 -13.37 12.31
CA HIS A 120 -6.42 -14.48 12.18
C HIS A 120 -7.74 -14.17 12.90
N ARG A 121 -7.69 -13.65 14.13
CA ARG A 121 -8.89 -13.22 14.87
C ARG A 121 -9.65 -12.12 14.13
N ASN A 122 -8.95 -11.11 13.63
CA ASN A 122 -9.56 -10.02 12.87
C ASN A 122 -10.27 -10.52 11.61
N ILE A 123 -9.65 -11.43 10.85
CA ILE A 123 -10.25 -12.03 9.65
C ILE A 123 -11.55 -12.77 10.00
N LEU A 124 -11.57 -13.54 11.08
CA LEU A 124 -12.78 -14.24 11.52
C LEU A 124 -13.90 -13.26 11.87
N THR A 125 -13.58 -12.21 12.64
CA THR A 125 -14.54 -11.18 13.02
C THR A 125 -15.08 -10.42 11.81
N PHE A 126 -14.22 -10.02 10.87
CA PHE A 126 -14.65 -9.37 9.62
C PHE A 126 -15.52 -10.29 8.77
N SER A 127 -15.17 -11.58 8.69
CA SER A 127 -15.96 -12.57 7.94
C SER A 127 -17.37 -12.73 8.53
N GLN A 128 -17.48 -12.80 9.86
CA GLN A 128 -18.78 -12.86 10.55
C GLN A 128 -19.61 -11.59 10.33
N MET A 129 -18.98 -10.41 10.41
CA MET A 129 -19.68 -9.14 10.14
C MET A 129 -20.14 -9.05 8.68
N ALA A 130 -19.31 -9.49 7.74
CA ALA A 130 -19.67 -9.50 6.31
C ALA A 130 -20.85 -10.42 6.04
N GLU A 131 -20.88 -11.61 6.63
CA GLU A 131 -21.99 -12.55 6.44
C GLU A 131 -23.28 -12.05 7.11
N SER A 132 -23.18 -11.42 8.28
CA SER A 132 -24.33 -10.77 8.93
C SER A 132 -24.89 -9.64 8.05
N ALA A 133 -24.03 -8.75 7.56
CA ALA A 133 -24.44 -7.65 6.68
C ALA A 133 -25.08 -8.17 5.38
N ARG A 134 -24.55 -9.26 4.82
CA ARG A 134 -25.13 -9.92 3.65
C ARG A 134 -26.51 -10.50 3.94
N SER A 135 -26.70 -11.13 5.11
CA SER A 135 -28.00 -11.63 5.54
C SER A 135 -29.03 -10.50 5.68
N ASP A 136 -28.64 -9.39 6.31
CA ASP A 136 -29.52 -8.23 6.49
C ASP A 136 -29.88 -7.57 5.16
N ALA A 137 -28.90 -7.43 4.26
CA ALA A 137 -29.16 -6.96 2.89
C ALA A 137 -30.14 -7.88 2.15
N SER A 138 -29.98 -9.20 2.26
CA SER A 138 -30.89 -10.17 1.65
C SER A 138 -32.32 -10.03 2.18
N LYS A 139 -32.50 -9.81 3.49
CA LYS A 139 -33.82 -9.57 4.08
C LYS A 139 -34.43 -8.26 3.59
N ALA A 140 -33.63 -7.20 3.51
CA ALA A 140 -34.09 -5.90 3.01
C ALA A 140 -34.56 -6.01 1.54
N ILE A 141 -33.80 -6.69 0.68
CA ILE A 141 -34.19 -6.96 -0.71
C ILE A 141 -35.50 -7.76 -0.76
N GLY A 142 -35.64 -8.81 0.04
CA GLY A 142 -36.88 -9.58 0.13
C GLY A 142 -38.08 -8.74 0.55
N GLY A 143 -37.89 -7.82 1.51
CA GLY A 143 -38.92 -6.88 1.93
C GLY A 143 -39.32 -5.88 0.83
N VAL A 144 -38.36 -5.37 0.06
CA VAL A 144 -38.63 -4.49 -1.09
C VAL A 144 -39.43 -5.22 -2.16
N ASN A 145 -39.08 -6.47 -2.48
CA ASN A 145 -39.82 -7.26 -3.47
C ASN A 145 -41.27 -7.52 -3.02
N ALA A 146 -41.49 -7.83 -1.74
CA ALA A 146 -42.84 -8.00 -1.20
C ALA A 146 -43.68 -6.72 -1.28
N LEU A 147 -43.06 -5.55 -1.07
CA LEU A 147 -43.73 -4.26 -1.24
C LEU A 147 -44.04 -3.95 -2.72
N ASP A 148 -43.16 -4.33 -3.63
CA ASP A 148 -43.36 -4.18 -5.08
C ASP A 148 -44.56 -5.01 -5.56
N GLU A 149 -44.67 -6.26 -5.10
CA GLU A 149 -45.83 -7.12 -5.36
C GLU A 149 -47.14 -6.51 -4.81
N GLN A 150 -47.11 -5.96 -3.59
CA GLN A 150 -48.29 -5.29 -3.02
C GLN A 150 -48.67 -4.01 -3.79
N LEU A 151 -47.68 -3.26 -4.26
CA LEU A 151 -47.91 -2.04 -5.04
C LEU A 151 -48.59 -2.35 -6.38
N GLU A 152 -48.21 -3.45 -7.03
CA GLU A 152 -48.84 -3.87 -8.28
C GLU A 152 -50.31 -4.24 -8.09
N LEU A 153 -50.65 -4.98 -7.02
CA LEU A 153 -52.05 -5.28 -6.68
C LEU A 153 -52.87 -4.01 -6.43
N VAL A 154 -52.32 -3.06 -5.67
CA VAL A 154 -52.99 -1.78 -5.41
C VAL A 154 -53.17 -0.98 -6.71
N ARG A 155 -52.21 -1.04 -7.62
CA ARG A 155 -52.30 -0.39 -8.94
C ARG A 155 -53.44 -1.00 -9.76
N GLU A 156 -53.57 -2.33 -9.79
CA GLU A 156 -54.67 -3.02 -10.46
C GLU A 156 -56.04 -2.61 -9.87
N ASP A 157 -56.16 -2.58 -8.54
CA ASP A 157 -57.38 -2.16 -7.84
C ASP A 157 -57.77 -0.71 -8.17
N ILE A 158 -56.80 0.20 -8.24
CA ILE A 158 -57.04 1.61 -8.61
C ILE A 158 -57.60 1.70 -10.04
N VAL A 159 -57.00 1.00 -10.99
CA VAL A 159 -57.48 0.98 -12.39
C VAL A 159 -58.90 0.42 -12.45
N PHE A 160 -59.16 -0.69 -11.76
CA PHE A 160 -60.49 -1.28 -11.70
C PHE A 160 -61.53 -0.30 -11.13
N LEU A 161 -61.20 0.39 -10.02
CA LEU A 161 -62.10 1.37 -9.42
C LEU A 161 -62.36 2.56 -10.33
N ASP A 162 -61.33 3.07 -11.03
CA ASP A 162 -61.47 4.16 -12.00
C ASP A 162 -62.42 3.80 -13.14
N GLU A 163 -62.31 2.57 -13.66
CA GLU A 163 -63.24 2.04 -14.66
C GLU A 163 -64.69 1.98 -14.13
N LYS A 164 -64.89 1.55 -12.88
CA LYS A 164 -66.22 1.51 -12.25
C LYS A 164 -66.81 2.90 -12.01
N VAL A 165 -65.99 3.86 -11.56
CA VAL A 165 -66.42 5.25 -11.37
C VAL A 165 -66.81 5.87 -12.71
N SER A 166 -65.99 5.70 -13.74
CA SER A 166 -66.29 6.16 -15.11
C SER A 166 -67.60 5.57 -15.64
N ALA A 167 -67.84 4.28 -15.38
CA ALA A 167 -69.10 3.62 -15.75
C ALA A 167 -70.31 4.21 -15.01
N LEU A 168 -70.17 4.58 -13.74
CA LEU A 168 -71.22 5.21 -12.93
C LEU A 168 -71.50 6.66 -13.38
N GLU A 169 -70.48 7.44 -13.72
CA GLU A 169 -70.64 8.81 -14.24
C GLU A 169 -71.32 8.84 -15.61
N GLY A 170 -71.13 7.79 -16.43
CA GLY A 170 -71.84 7.60 -17.69
C GLY A 170 -73.34 7.28 -17.54
N VAL A 171 -73.79 6.91 -16.33
CA VAL A 171 -75.22 6.71 -16.05
C VAL A 171 -75.88 8.07 -15.87
N LYS A 172 -76.81 8.42 -16.77
CA LYS A 172 -77.61 9.65 -16.68
C LYS A 172 -78.17 9.83 -15.26
N PRO A 173 -78.14 11.05 -14.70
CA PRO A 173 -78.79 11.32 -13.41
C PRO A 173 -80.26 10.87 -13.51
N GLN A 174 -80.76 10.24 -12.44
CA GLN A 174 -82.12 9.70 -12.36
C GLN A 174 -83.09 10.69 -13.02
N GLN A 175 -83.69 10.27 -14.13
CA GLN A 175 -84.71 11.08 -14.77
C GLN A 175 -85.86 11.22 -13.77
N ASN A 176 -86.15 12.45 -13.35
CA ASN A 176 -87.35 12.74 -12.56
C ASN A 176 -88.55 12.23 -13.35
N ILE A 177 -89.16 11.13 -12.90
CA ILE A 177 -90.36 10.58 -13.52
C ILE A 177 -91.51 11.53 -13.19
N THR A 178 -91.88 12.36 -14.16
CA THR A 178 -93.09 13.19 -14.05
C THR A 178 -94.28 12.37 -14.53
N ILE A 179 -95.08 11.86 -13.60
CA ILE A 179 -96.32 11.13 -13.91
C ILE A 179 -97.43 12.17 -14.08
N ASN A 180 -97.92 12.33 -15.32
CA ASN A 180 -99.06 13.21 -15.60
C ASN A 180 -100.36 12.39 -15.57
N ILE A 181 -101.17 12.57 -14.53
CA ILE A 181 -102.45 11.85 -14.37
C ILE A 181 -103.57 12.71 -14.95
N ASN A 182 -103.95 12.44 -16.20
CA ASN A 182 -104.97 13.22 -16.90
C ASN A 182 -106.41 12.69 -16.77
N VAL A 183 -106.62 11.53 -16.14
CA VAL A 183 -107.97 11.05 -15.81
C VAL A 183 -107.89 10.33 -14.46
N LEU A 184 -108.01 11.10 -13.38
CA LEU A 184 -108.22 10.53 -12.07
C LEU A 184 -109.72 10.27 -11.92
N ASP A 185 -110.15 9.03 -12.16
CA ASP A 185 -111.47 8.62 -11.68
C ASP A 185 -111.45 8.66 -10.15
N ILE A 186 -112.27 9.54 -9.57
CA ILE A 186 -112.30 9.82 -8.14
C ILE A 186 -112.66 8.55 -7.35
N GLN A 187 -113.42 7.61 -7.94
CA GLN A 187 -113.70 6.32 -7.30
C GLN A 187 -112.44 5.46 -7.22
N SER A 188 -111.70 5.33 -8.32
CA SER A 188 -110.44 4.59 -8.35
C SER A 188 -109.39 5.17 -7.38
N ALA A 189 -109.30 6.50 -7.27
CA ALA A 189 -108.39 7.15 -6.32
C ALA A 189 -108.79 6.93 -4.86
N LYS A 190 -110.10 6.92 -4.56
CA LYS A 190 -110.62 6.63 -3.22
C LYS A 190 -110.28 5.20 -2.79
N THR A 191 -110.45 4.22 -3.67
CA THR A 191 -110.11 2.80 -3.39
C THR A 191 -108.62 2.63 -3.09
N ILE A 192 -107.75 3.33 -3.83
CA ILE A 192 -106.30 3.28 -3.58
C ILE A 192 -105.96 3.88 -2.21
N VAL A 193 -106.51 5.06 -1.87
CA VAL A 193 -106.27 5.67 -0.55
C VAL A 193 -106.79 4.79 0.58
N GLU A 194 -107.99 4.20 0.44
CA GLU A 194 -108.56 3.29 1.45
C GLU A 194 -107.70 2.04 1.65
N SER A 195 -107.10 1.49 0.59
CA SER A 195 -106.19 0.34 0.68
C SER A 195 -104.89 0.64 1.44
N PHE A 196 -104.38 1.87 1.41
CA PHE A 196 -103.21 2.26 2.23
C PHE A 196 -103.57 2.60 3.68
N THR A 197 -104.83 2.95 3.95
CA THR A 197 -105.29 3.23 5.32
C THR A 197 -105.79 2.00 6.07
N MET A 198 -106.20 0.92 5.38
CA MET A 198 -106.63 -0.34 6.01
C MET A 198 -105.47 -1.24 6.50
N GLU A 199 -104.23 -1.01 6.08
CA GLU A 199 -103.05 -1.72 6.60
C GLU A 199 -102.45 -1.08 7.87
N ARG A 200 -103.11 -0.07 8.46
CA ARG A 200 -102.72 0.57 9.72
C ARG A 200 -103.84 0.55 10.76
N GLU A 201 -104.30 -0.64 11.12
CA GLU A 201 -104.86 -1.00 12.44
C GLU A 201 -104.36 -2.40 12.83
#